data_AF-T2C7E4-F1
#
_entry.id   AF-T2C7E4-F1
#
_cell.length_a   1.000
_cell.length_b   1.000
_cell.length_c   1.000
_cell.angle_alpha   90.00
_cell.angle_beta   90.00
_cell.angle_gamma   90.00
#
_symmetry.space_group_name_H-M   'P 1'
#
loop_
_entity.id
_entity.type
_entity.pdbx_description
1 polymer ?
#
loop_
_entity_poly.entity_id
_entity_poly.type
_entity_poly.pdbx_seq_one_letter_code
_entity_poly.pdbx_strand_id
1 'polypeptide(L)'
;MIDFNVRSERMGWLPSAPQLQTNPLQVVRDAAAKGMDAKDYVVQSLKNGSLTLSCEDPDNPMNWPRNMFVWRSNILGSSGKGHEYFLKHLLGTTNGVQGKDLGKDEAKPTEVKWHAQAPEGKLDLLVTLDFRMSTTCLYSDIVLPTATWYE
;
A
#
# COMPACT_ATOMS: atom_id res chain seq x y z
N MET A 1 -10.04 -10.97 9.49
CA MET A 1 -8.64 -10.66 9.88
C MET A 1 -8.28 -9.21 9.59
N ILE A 2 -8.54 -8.67 8.39
CA ILE A 2 -8.20 -7.28 8.05
C ILE A 2 -8.84 -6.23 8.98
N ASP A 3 -10.07 -6.45 9.43
CA ASP A 3 -10.75 -5.55 10.39
C ASP A 3 -9.95 -5.34 11.70
N PHE A 4 -9.26 -6.37 12.19
CA PHE A 4 -8.46 -6.25 13.40
C PHE A 4 -7.19 -5.41 13.17
N ASN A 5 -6.63 -5.43 11.96
CA ASN A 5 -5.53 -4.55 11.60
C ASN A 5 -5.99 -3.09 11.62
N VAL A 6 -7.11 -2.76 10.96
CA VAL A 6 -7.64 -1.39 10.93
C VAL A 6 -7.90 -0.85 12.34
N ARG A 7 -8.50 -1.66 13.21
CA ARG A 7 -8.71 -1.28 14.62
C ARG A 7 -7.38 -1.05 15.35
N SER A 8 -6.41 -1.93 15.16
CA SER A 8 -5.08 -1.82 15.77
C SER A 8 -4.35 -0.57 15.30
N GLU A 9 -4.42 -0.24 14.00
CA GLU A 9 -3.86 0.97 13.41
C GLU A 9 -4.51 2.23 13.97
N ARG A 10 -5.86 2.28 14.02
CA ARG A 10 -6.62 3.40 14.60
C ARG A 10 -6.29 3.65 16.07
N MET A 11 -5.97 2.60 16.81
CA MET A 11 -5.57 2.67 18.23
C MET A 11 -4.08 2.95 18.45
N GLY A 12 -3.28 3.07 17.37
CA GLY A 12 -1.84 3.30 17.45
C GLY A 12 -1.03 2.09 17.90
N TRP A 13 -1.59 0.87 17.83
CA TRP A 13 -0.87 -0.37 18.15
C TRP A 13 0.04 -0.81 17.00
N LEU A 14 -0.37 -0.54 15.76
CA LEU A 14 0.40 -0.82 14.55
C LEU A 14 0.54 0.46 13.71
N PRO A 15 1.63 0.62 12.95
CA PRO A 15 1.75 1.70 11.99
C PRO A 15 0.89 1.45 10.73
N SER A 16 0.57 2.54 10.03
CA SER A 16 -0.14 2.53 8.73
C SER A 16 0.74 3.04 7.60
N ALA A 17 0.60 2.46 6.41
CA ALA A 17 1.27 2.95 5.19
C ALA A 17 0.46 2.60 3.92
N PRO A 18 -0.07 3.57 3.18
CA PRO A 18 -0.20 5.00 3.52
C PRO A 18 -1.00 5.23 4.81
N GLN A 19 -0.84 6.40 5.44
CA GLN A 19 -1.46 6.71 6.74
C GLN A 19 -2.86 7.29 6.60
N LEU A 20 -2.99 8.33 5.78
CA LEU A 20 -4.20 9.13 5.59
C LEU A 20 -4.56 9.15 4.11
N GLN A 21 -5.85 9.09 3.80
CA GLN A 21 -6.32 9.19 2.41
C GLN A 21 -6.02 10.55 1.79
N THR A 22 -5.99 11.60 2.61
CA THR A 22 -5.57 12.93 2.18
C THR A 22 -4.06 13.02 2.26
N ASN A 23 -3.43 13.64 1.24
CA ASN A 23 -2.00 13.91 1.25
C ASN A 23 -1.61 14.62 2.57
N PRO A 24 -0.73 14.05 3.40
CA PRO A 24 -0.41 14.60 4.71
C PRO A 24 0.21 16.01 4.64
N LEU A 25 0.84 16.39 3.51
CA LEU A 25 1.32 17.76 3.28
C LEU A 25 0.16 18.75 3.08
N GLN A 26 -0.95 18.30 2.49
CA GLN A 26 -2.15 19.13 2.33
C GLN A 26 -2.85 19.34 3.68
N VAL A 27 -2.87 18.32 4.53
CA VAL A 27 -3.45 18.41 5.88
C VAL A 27 -2.82 19.56 6.69
N VAL A 28 -1.49 19.70 6.63
CA VAL A 28 -0.78 20.81 7.31
C VAL A 28 -1.17 22.17 6.73
N ARG A 29 -1.34 22.27 5.40
CA ARG A 29 -1.79 23.52 4.75
C ARG A 29 -3.22 23.88 5.17
N ASP A 30 -4.11 22.90 5.24
CA ASP A 30 -5.51 23.10 5.63
C ASP A 30 -5.64 23.54 7.10
N ALA A 31 -4.82 22.97 7.98
CA ALA A 31 -4.73 23.40 9.39
C ALA A 31 -4.27 24.86 9.49
N ALA A 32 -3.20 25.22 8.76
CA ALA A 32 -2.67 26.58 8.74
C ALA A 32 -3.69 27.60 8.19
N ALA A 33 -4.42 27.25 7.12
CA ALA A 33 -5.47 28.10 6.56
C ALA A 33 -6.63 28.38 7.55
N LYS A 34 -6.84 27.48 8.52
CA LYS A 34 -7.83 27.62 9.60
C LYS A 34 -7.25 28.26 10.87
N GLY A 35 -5.97 28.62 10.89
CA GLY A 35 -5.29 29.15 12.07
C GLY A 35 -5.23 28.14 13.22
N MET A 36 -5.25 26.84 12.92
CA MET A 36 -5.25 25.75 13.89
C MET A 36 -3.89 25.04 13.94
N ASP A 37 -3.54 24.50 15.10
CA ASP A 37 -2.43 23.56 15.21
C ASP A 37 -2.72 22.27 14.42
N ALA A 38 -1.71 21.73 13.75
CA ALA A 38 -1.88 20.57 12.88
C ALA A 38 -2.31 19.30 13.62
N LYS A 39 -1.86 19.10 14.86
CA LYS A 39 -2.27 17.95 15.69
C LYS A 39 -3.74 18.05 16.04
N ASP A 40 -4.18 19.23 16.48
CA ASP A 40 -5.58 19.46 16.85
C ASP A 40 -6.50 19.34 15.64
N TYR A 41 -6.06 19.86 14.48
CA TYR A 41 -6.76 19.69 13.21
C TYR A 41 -6.96 18.20 12.86
N VAL A 42 -5.89 17.40 12.90
CA VAL A 42 -5.96 15.97 12.59
C VAL A 42 -6.89 15.25 13.56
N VAL A 43 -6.78 15.49 14.87
CA VAL A 43 -7.64 14.84 15.87
C VAL A 43 -9.12 15.21 15.64
N GLN A 44 -9.41 16.49 15.40
CA GLN A 44 -10.77 16.94 15.12
C GLN A 44 -11.30 16.34 13.82
N SER A 45 -10.49 16.33 12.75
CA SER A 45 -10.88 15.84 11.44
C SER A 45 -11.08 14.33 11.39
N LEU A 46 -10.28 13.55 12.13
CA LEU A 46 -10.51 12.11 12.28
C LEU A 46 -11.80 11.84 13.06
N LYS A 47 -12.07 12.60 14.14
CA LYS A 47 -13.30 12.42 14.94
C LYS A 47 -14.58 12.79 14.18
N ASN A 48 -14.53 13.81 13.34
CA ASN A 48 -15.70 14.27 12.57
C ASN A 48 -15.81 13.61 11.18
N GLY A 49 -14.86 12.75 10.81
CA GLY A 49 -14.85 12.01 9.55
C GLY A 49 -14.43 12.82 8.30
N SER A 50 -14.00 14.07 8.44
CA SER A 50 -13.44 14.85 7.31
C SER A 50 -12.06 14.39 6.88
N LEU A 51 -11.36 13.65 7.74
CA LEU A 51 -10.13 12.94 7.44
C LEU A 51 -10.32 11.46 7.75
N THR A 52 -9.78 10.60 6.91
CA THR A 52 -9.96 9.14 6.98
C THR A 52 -8.60 8.44 6.89
N LEU A 53 -8.45 7.35 7.63
CA LEU A 53 -7.27 6.49 7.55
C LEU A 53 -7.27 5.73 6.21
N SER A 54 -6.12 5.60 5.57
CA SER A 54 -6.05 4.91 4.26
C SER A 54 -6.42 3.44 4.33
N CYS A 55 -6.20 2.79 5.49
CA CYS A 55 -6.50 1.37 5.69
C CYS A 55 -8.00 1.04 5.68
N GLU A 56 -8.88 2.04 5.79
CA GLU A 56 -10.34 1.85 5.70
C GLU A 56 -10.82 1.65 4.26
N ASP A 57 -10.03 2.06 3.25
CA ASP A 57 -10.32 1.86 1.83
C ASP A 57 -9.01 1.64 1.03
N PRO A 58 -8.31 0.51 1.20
CA PRO A 58 -7.00 0.23 0.60
C PRO A 58 -7.07 -0.01 -0.92
N ASP A 59 -8.28 -0.07 -1.48
CA ASP A 59 -8.56 -0.17 -2.91
C ASP A 59 -9.04 1.16 -3.51
N ASN A 60 -8.94 2.25 -2.76
CA ASN A 60 -8.97 3.58 -3.32
C ASN A 60 -7.59 3.93 -3.92
N PRO A 61 -7.50 4.45 -5.15
CA PRO A 61 -6.22 4.87 -5.75
C PRO A 61 -5.40 5.89 -4.98
N MET A 62 -6.01 6.58 -4.01
CA MET A 62 -5.32 7.50 -3.10
C MET A 62 -4.62 6.79 -1.93
N ASN A 63 -4.94 5.52 -1.68
CA ASN A 63 -4.61 4.78 -0.46
C ASN A 63 -3.60 3.64 -0.65
N TRP A 64 -2.96 3.53 -1.81
CA TRP A 64 -1.94 2.49 -2.04
C TRP A 64 -0.59 3.07 -2.49
N PRO A 65 0.52 2.36 -2.24
CA PRO A 65 1.84 2.79 -2.71
C PRO A 65 1.90 2.79 -4.23
N ARG A 66 2.54 3.82 -4.79
CA ARG A 66 2.72 3.99 -6.24
C ARG A 66 4.13 3.73 -6.71
N ASN A 67 5.11 4.04 -5.86
CA ASN A 67 6.53 3.87 -6.18
C ASN A 67 7.15 2.94 -5.16
N MET A 68 7.82 1.89 -5.64
CA MET A 68 8.49 0.90 -4.78
C MET A 68 9.95 0.77 -5.19
N PHE A 69 10.83 0.95 -4.21
CA PHE A 69 12.27 0.71 -4.36
C PHE A 69 12.63 -0.58 -3.64
N VAL A 70 13.29 -1.48 -4.35
CA VAL A 70 13.79 -2.75 -3.81
C VAL A 70 15.29 -2.78 -3.94
N TRP A 71 16.00 -2.84 -2.83
CA TRP A 71 17.44 -3.02 -2.81
C TRP A 71 17.80 -4.07 -1.76
N ARG A 72 18.86 -4.85 -2.02
CA ARG A 72 19.34 -5.91 -1.11
C ARG A 72 18.24 -6.92 -0.72
N SER A 73 17.25 -7.09 -1.60
CA SER A 73 16.11 -7.98 -1.41
C SER A 73 15.69 -8.55 -2.76
N ASN A 74 15.21 -9.79 -2.74
CA ASN A 74 14.59 -10.43 -3.89
C ASN A 74 13.12 -10.75 -3.56
N ILE A 75 12.32 -9.73 -3.28
CA ILE A 75 10.96 -9.90 -2.76
C ILE A 75 10.07 -10.72 -3.71
N LEU A 76 10.18 -10.52 -5.03
CA LEU A 76 9.37 -11.25 -6.00
C LEU A 76 9.88 -12.67 -6.27
N GLY A 77 11.11 -13.01 -5.90
CA GLY A 77 11.69 -14.34 -6.14
C GLY A 77 12.04 -15.12 -4.87
N SER A 78 11.72 -14.61 -3.68
CA SER A 78 12.12 -15.25 -2.43
C SER A 78 11.14 -15.00 -1.28
N SER A 79 11.07 -13.79 -0.74
CA SER A 79 10.32 -13.54 0.51
C SER A 79 8.84 -13.21 0.31
N GLY A 80 8.41 -12.92 -0.93
CA GLY A 80 7.04 -12.57 -1.28
C GLY A 80 6.10 -13.76 -1.21
N LYS A 81 5.51 -13.99 -0.04
CA LYS A 81 4.42 -14.95 0.11
C LYS A 81 3.20 -14.49 -0.68
N GLY A 82 2.58 -15.40 -1.42
CA GLY A 82 1.50 -15.06 -2.34
C GLY A 82 2.01 -14.38 -3.62
N HIS A 83 3.07 -14.91 -4.21
CA HIS A 83 3.72 -14.40 -5.42
C HIS A 83 2.73 -13.95 -6.51
N GLU A 84 1.79 -14.81 -6.89
CA GLU A 84 0.79 -14.51 -7.92
C GLU A 84 -0.11 -13.29 -7.59
N TYR A 85 -0.35 -13.02 -6.30
CA TYR A 85 -1.09 -11.82 -5.88
C TYR A 85 -0.24 -10.55 -6.01
N PHE A 86 1.09 -10.62 -5.87
CA PHE A 86 1.99 -9.50 -6.19
C PHE A 86 1.91 -9.19 -7.69
N LEU A 87 2.02 -10.21 -8.55
CA LEU A 87 1.92 -10.06 -10.00
C LEU A 87 0.58 -9.45 -10.41
N LYS A 88 -0.53 -9.97 -9.87
CA LYS A 88 -1.89 -9.47 -10.15
C LYS A 88 -2.09 -8.03 -9.65
N HIS A 89 -1.95 -7.80 -8.34
CA HIS A 89 -2.42 -6.57 -7.73
C HIS A 89 -1.38 -5.45 -7.69
N LEU A 90 -0.08 -5.75 -7.55
CA LEU A 90 0.95 -4.72 -7.51
C LEU A 90 1.48 -4.40 -8.90
N LEU A 91 1.80 -5.44 -9.69
CA LEU A 91 2.43 -5.26 -11.01
C LEU A 91 1.41 -5.17 -12.16
N GLY A 92 0.22 -5.77 -12.02
CA GLY A 92 -0.79 -5.78 -13.08
C GLY A 92 -0.41 -6.66 -14.28
N THR A 93 0.39 -7.71 -14.05
CA THR A 93 0.84 -8.63 -15.10
C THR A 93 -0.01 -9.90 -15.14
N THR A 94 0.24 -10.73 -16.15
CA THR A 94 -0.24 -12.12 -16.15
C THR A 94 0.15 -12.81 -14.86
N ASN A 95 -0.78 -13.58 -14.30
CA ASN A 95 -0.63 -14.27 -13.03
C ASN A 95 -1.39 -15.60 -13.06
N GLY A 96 -1.07 -16.48 -12.12
CA GLY A 96 -1.59 -17.84 -11.98
C GLY A 96 -2.60 -18.02 -10.84
N VAL A 97 -3.24 -16.96 -10.33
CA VAL A 97 -4.24 -17.08 -9.25
C VAL A 97 -5.40 -17.97 -9.71
N GLN A 98 -5.58 -19.13 -9.07
CA GLN A 98 -6.65 -20.09 -9.41
C GLN A 98 -7.92 -19.92 -8.56
N GLY A 99 -7.76 -19.37 -7.34
CA GLY A 99 -8.86 -19.18 -6.40
C GLY A 99 -9.77 -18.01 -6.81
N LYS A 100 -11.03 -18.08 -6.38
CA LYS A 100 -11.96 -16.94 -6.50
C LYS A 100 -11.76 -16.00 -5.32
N ASP A 101 -11.95 -14.70 -5.57
CA ASP A 101 -12.09 -13.71 -4.52
C ASP A 101 -13.37 -13.97 -3.70
N LEU A 102 -13.48 -13.38 -2.51
CA LEU A 102 -14.65 -13.55 -1.62
C LEU A 102 -15.95 -13.34 -2.42
N GLY A 103 -16.81 -14.35 -2.41
CA GLY A 103 -18.07 -14.34 -3.14
C GLY A 103 -19.13 -13.40 -2.57
N LYS A 104 -20.25 -13.26 -3.29
CA LYS A 104 -21.41 -12.46 -2.84
C LYS A 104 -22.00 -12.95 -1.51
N ASP A 105 -21.93 -14.25 -1.27
CA ASP A 105 -22.50 -14.92 -0.10
C ASP A 105 -21.51 -15.08 1.06
N GLU A 106 -20.29 -14.54 0.91
CA GLU A 106 -19.25 -14.60 1.93
C GLU A 106 -19.26 -13.34 2.80
N ALA A 107 -18.87 -13.51 4.06
CA ALA A 107 -18.82 -12.42 5.02
C ALA A 107 -17.73 -11.40 4.62
N LYS A 108 -18.17 -10.18 4.34
CA LYS A 108 -17.30 -9.05 3.98
C LYS A 108 -16.70 -8.39 5.24
N PRO A 109 -15.55 -7.72 5.11
CA PRO A 109 -15.02 -6.89 6.19
C PRO A 109 -16.01 -5.79 6.59
N THR A 110 -15.93 -5.38 7.85
CA THR A 110 -16.79 -4.34 8.44
C THR A 110 -16.08 -3.01 8.62
N GLU A 111 -14.74 -3.03 8.74
CA GLU A 111 -13.93 -1.81 8.88
C GLU A 111 -13.30 -1.37 7.56
N VAL A 112 -13.30 -2.25 6.54
CA VAL A 112 -12.73 -2.00 5.22
C VAL A 112 -13.81 -1.98 4.17
N LYS A 113 -13.78 -0.96 3.32
CA LYS A 113 -14.69 -0.86 2.18
C LYS A 113 -14.42 -1.99 1.18
N TRP A 114 -15.47 -2.74 0.87
CA TRP A 114 -15.41 -3.81 -0.12
C TRP A 114 -15.69 -3.29 -1.54
N HIS A 115 -14.83 -3.66 -2.49
CA HIS A 115 -15.02 -3.42 -3.92
C HIS A 115 -15.21 -4.75 -4.64
N ALA A 116 -16.15 -4.80 -5.60
CA ALA A 116 -16.45 -6.03 -6.32
C ALA A 116 -15.32 -6.47 -7.28
N GLN A 117 -14.52 -5.51 -7.73
CA GLN A 117 -13.32 -5.75 -8.52
C GLN A 117 -12.16 -5.14 -7.77
N ALA A 118 -11.21 -5.99 -7.37
CA ALA A 118 -9.98 -5.52 -6.77
C ALA A 118 -9.12 -4.83 -7.85
N PRO A 119 -8.47 -3.72 -7.51
CA PRO A 119 -7.51 -3.05 -8.40
C PRO A 119 -6.32 -3.95 -8.75
N GLU A 120 -5.83 -3.80 -9.96
CA GLU A 120 -4.63 -4.46 -10.49
C GLU A 120 -3.61 -3.40 -10.92
N GLY A 121 -2.32 -3.72 -10.86
CA GLY A 121 -1.25 -2.79 -11.25
C GLY A 121 -1.19 -1.53 -10.37
N LYS A 122 -1.20 -1.67 -9.04
CA LYS A 122 -1.16 -0.53 -8.11
C LYS A 122 0.14 0.29 -8.21
N LEU A 123 1.26 -0.33 -8.56
CA LEU A 123 2.55 0.35 -8.68
C LEU A 123 2.63 1.07 -10.03
N ASP A 124 2.93 2.36 -9.97
CA ASP A 124 3.27 3.18 -11.13
C ASP A 124 4.76 3.00 -11.50
N LEU A 125 5.62 2.63 -10.54
CA LEU A 125 7.06 2.42 -10.76
C LEU A 125 7.66 1.42 -9.76
N LEU A 126 8.34 0.40 -10.26
CA LEU A 126 9.18 -0.54 -9.52
C LEU A 126 10.65 -0.39 -9.93
N VAL A 127 11.49 0.04 -8.99
CA VAL A 127 12.94 0.18 -9.18
C VAL A 127 13.67 -0.84 -8.34
N THR A 128 14.55 -1.62 -8.96
CA THR A 128 15.38 -2.59 -8.25
C THR A 128 16.88 -2.31 -8.38
N LEU A 129 17.60 -2.40 -7.26
CA LEU A 129 19.04 -2.29 -7.19
C LEU A 129 19.65 -3.65 -6.82
N ASP A 130 20.42 -4.22 -7.75
CA ASP A 130 21.01 -5.55 -7.57
C ASP A 130 22.30 -5.69 -8.40
N PHE A 131 23.23 -6.52 -7.94
CA PHE A 131 24.50 -6.80 -8.63
C PHE A 131 24.36 -8.01 -9.58
N ARG A 132 23.20 -8.67 -9.56
CA ARG A 132 22.82 -9.74 -10.48
C ARG A 132 21.38 -9.57 -10.93
N MET A 133 21.03 -10.14 -12.08
CA MET A 133 19.65 -10.15 -12.58
C MET A 133 18.77 -11.12 -11.77
N SER A 134 18.23 -10.67 -10.65
CA SER A 134 17.30 -11.45 -9.82
C SER A 134 15.89 -11.50 -10.42
N THR A 135 15.02 -12.39 -9.91
CA THR A 135 13.61 -12.43 -10.31
C THR A 135 12.92 -11.08 -10.14
N THR A 136 13.25 -10.36 -9.06
CA THR A 136 12.69 -9.02 -8.85
C THR A 136 13.15 -8.05 -9.94
N CYS A 137 14.42 -8.11 -10.36
CA CYS A 137 14.92 -7.31 -11.48
C CYS A 137 14.18 -7.61 -12.80
N LEU A 138 13.91 -8.89 -13.09
CA LEU A 138 13.20 -9.31 -14.31
C LEU A 138 11.80 -8.73 -14.43
N TYR A 139 11.15 -8.42 -13.30
CA TYR A 139 9.83 -7.82 -13.24
C TYR A 139 9.84 -6.31 -12.96
N SER A 140 11.02 -5.67 -12.85
CA SER A 140 11.13 -4.24 -12.54
C SER A 140 11.11 -3.38 -13.80
N ASP A 141 10.62 -2.15 -13.68
CA ASP A 141 10.67 -1.16 -14.76
C ASP A 141 12.09 -0.63 -14.96
N ILE A 142 12.82 -0.43 -13.84
CA ILE A 142 14.20 0.07 -13.84
C ILE A 142 15.06 -0.85 -12.97
N VAL A 143 16.19 -1.28 -13.53
CA VAL A 143 17.22 -2.03 -12.82
C VAL A 143 18.50 -1.18 -12.76
N LEU A 144 18.99 -0.91 -11.55
CA LEU A 144 20.23 -0.17 -11.34
C LEU A 144 21.33 -1.15 -10.88
N PRO A 145 22.47 -1.22 -11.59
CA PRO A 145 23.58 -2.06 -11.17
C PRO A 145 24.19 -1.49 -9.88
N THR A 146 24.27 -2.30 -8.82
CA THR A 146 24.97 -1.94 -7.58
C THR A 146 26.30 -2.66 -7.48
N ALA A 147 27.24 -2.09 -6.71
CA ALA A 147 28.50 -2.73 -6.36
C ALA A 147 28.26 -4.08 -5.67
N THR A 148 29.17 -5.02 -5.90
CA THR A 148 29.23 -6.26 -5.12
C THR A 148 29.73 -5.96 -3.70
N TRP A 149 29.84 -7.00 -2.86
CA TRP A 149 30.33 -6.80 -1.49
C TRP A 149 31.82 -6.42 -1.39
N TYR A 150 32.57 -6.50 -2.50
CA TYR A 150 34.02 -6.27 -2.55
C TYR A 150 34.41 -5.06 -3.41
N GLU A 151 33.44 -4.23 -3.78
CA GLU A 151 33.58 -3.01 -4.60
C GLU A 151 32.89 -1.82 -3.93
#